data_AF-A0A7C5C0U0-F1
#
_entry.id   AF-A0A7C5C0U0-F1
#
_cell.length_a   1.000
_cell.length_b   1.000
_cell.length_c   1.000
_cell.angle_alpha   90.00
_cell.angle_beta   90.00
_cell.angle_gamma   90.00
#
_symmetry.space_group_name_H-M   'P 1'
#
loop_
_entity.id
_entity.type
_entity.pdbx_description
1 polymer ?
#
loop_
_entity_poly.entity_id
_entity_poly.type
_entity_poly.pdbx_seq_one_letter_code
_entity_poly.pdbx_strand_id
1 'polypeptide(L)' 'MDVVLLDVRMPEGDGLNALARIKLSHPDLPVGMLSNYDNPSY' A
#
# COMPACT_ATOMS: atom_id res chain seq x y z
N MET A 1 15.01 -4.50 -4.40
CA MET A 1 13.93 -3.92 -3.58
C MET A 1 13.50 -5.01 -2.62
N ASP A 2 13.61 -4.76 -1.33
CA ASP A 2 13.42 -5.80 -0.31
C ASP A 2 12.02 -5.74 0.33
N VAL A 3 11.37 -4.58 0.26
CA VAL A 3 10.01 -4.35 0.74
C VAL A 3 9.40 -3.14 0.02
N VAL A 4 8.08 -3.12 -0.12
CA VAL A 4 7.31 -1.96 -0.58
C VAL A 4 6.39 -1.48 0.55
N LEU A 5 6.34 -0.16 0.75
CA LEU A 5 5.39 0.49 1.63
C LEU A 5 4.34 1.19 0.76
N LEU A 6 3.06 0.89 0.97
CA LEU A 6 1.97 1.34 0.11
C LEU A 6 0.84 1.96 0.93
N ASP A 7 0.43 3.18 0.59
CA ASP A 7 -0.73 3.81 1.21
C ASP A 7 -2.04 3.25 0.61
N VAL A 8 -3.01 2.94 1.46
CA VAL A 8 -4.36 2.54 1.03
C VAL A 8 -5.11 3.71 0.40
N ARG A 9 -4.97 4.92 0.97
CA ARG A 9 -5.64 6.15 0.56
C ARG A 9 -4.67 7.03 -0.20
N MET A 10 -4.33 6.63 -1.43
CA MET A 10 -3.57 7.48 -2.31
C MET A 10 -4.45 8.63 -2.84
N PRO A 11 -3.96 9.89 -2.89
CA PRO A 11 -4.75 11.05 -3.30
C PRO A 11 -5.38 10.94 -4.70
N GLU A 12 -4.72 10.20 -5.60
CA GLU A 12 -5.09 10.10 -7.02
C GLU A 12 -5.33 8.64 -7.48
N GLY A 13 -5.33 7.66 -6.56
CA GLY A 13 -5.37 6.25 -6.94
C GLY A 13 -5.82 5.30 -5.82
N ASP A 14 -5.91 4.02 -6.17
CA ASP A 14 -6.33 2.94 -5.28
C ASP A 14 -5.15 2.03 -4.91
N GLY A 15 -4.76 2.03 -3.62
CA GLY A 15 -3.69 1.19 -3.10
C GLY A 15 -3.90 -0.30 -3.31
N LEU A 16 -5.14 -0.77 -3.40
CA LEU A 16 -5.40 -2.19 -3.66
C LEU A 16 -5.11 -2.57 -5.12
N ASN A 17 -5.43 -1.68 -6.07
CA ASN A 17 -5.09 -1.88 -7.48
C ASN A 17 -3.56 -1.85 -7.71
N ALA A 18 -2.85 -0.96 -7.03
CA ALA A 18 -1.38 -0.93 -7.06
C ALA A 18 -0.79 -2.22 -6.46
N LEU A 19 -1.30 -2.68 -5.31
CA LEU A 19 -0.91 -3.95 -4.70
C LEU A 19 -1.10 -5.13 -5.65
N ALA A 20 -2.25 -5.22 -6.31
CA ALA A 20 -2.54 -6.30 -7.25
C ALA A 20 -1.51 -6.36 -8.40
N ARG A 21 -1.15 -5.20 -8.98
CA ARG A 21 -0.14 -5.12 -10.04
C ARG A 21 1.25 -5.52 -9.56
N ILE A 22 1.62 -5.11 -8.34
CA ILE A 22 2.89 -5.48 -7.72
C ILE A 22 2.95 -7.00 -7.55
N LYS A 23 1.89 -7.62 -7.01
CA LYS A 23 1.84 -9.08 -6.78
C LYS A 23 1.78 -9.92 -8.06
N LEU A 24 1.22 -9.39 -9.15
CA LEU A 24 1.29 -10.04 -10.46
C LEU A 24 2.71 -10.10 -11.02
N SER A 25 3.53 -9.08 -10.76
CA SER A 25 4.89 -8.98 -11.30
C SER A 25 5.95 -9.56 -10.34
N HIS A 26 5.70 -9.45 -9.04
CA HIS A 26 6.59 -9.87 -7.96
C HIS A 26 5.78 -10.50 -6.83
N PRO A 27 5.30 -11.75 -7.00
CA PRO A 27 4.40 -12.40 -6.05
C PRO A 27 4.99 -12.49 -4.64
N ASP A 28 6.29 -12.71 -4.53
CA ASP A 28 6.99 -12.90 -3.25
C ASP A 28 7.41 -11.58 -2.58
N LEU A 29 7.31 -10.43 -3.26
CA LEU A 29 7.75 -9.15 -2.72
C LEU A 29 6.87 -8.76 -1.52
N PRO A 30 7.44 -8.57 -0.31
CA PRO A 30 6.67 -8.14 0.84
C PRO A 30 6.11 -6.72 0.65
N VAL A 31 4.84 -6.51 0.99
CA VAL A 31 4.19 -5.20 0.90
C VAL A 31 3.55 -4.86 2.25
N GLY A 32 3.96 -3.75 2.85
CA GLY A 32 3.34 -3.17 4.03
C GLY A 32 2.31 -2.11 3.63
N MET A 33 1.07 -2.26 4.09
CA MET A 33 0.01 -1.29 3.84
C MET A 33 -0.03 -0.24 4.97
N LEU A 34 -0.02 1.04 4.59
CA LEU A 34 -0.30 2.16 5.47
C LEU A 34 -1.75 2.58 5.28
N SER A 35 -2.59 2.33 6.28
CA SER A 35 -3.89 2.97 6.39
C SER A 35 -3.71 4.09 7.41
N ASN A 36 -3.25 5.27 6.99
CA ASN A 36 -3.13 6.40 7.91
C ASN A 36 -4.51 6.67 8.54
N TYR A 37 -4.73 6.21 9.77
CA TYR A 37 -5.90 6.54 10.57
C TYR A 37 -5.58 7.90 11.18
N ASP A 38 -6.23 8.95 10.69
CA ASP A 38 -6.31 10.19 11.46
C ASP A 38 -6.93 9.80 12.81
N ASN A 39 -6.14 9.85 13.88
CA ASN A 39 -6.64 9.83 15.24
C ASN A 39 -6.83 11.30 15.64
N PRO A 40 -8.04 11.89 15.49
CA PRO A 40 -8.22 13.33 15.59
C PRO A 40 -8.26 13.82 17.06
N SER A 41 -7.85 13.02 18.03
CA SER A 41 -8.12 13.31 19.44
C SER A 41 -6.95 12.91 20.35
N TYR A 42 -6.06 13.87 20.61
CA TYR A 42 -5.36 14.04 21.88
C TYR A 42 -5.36 15.51 22.25
#